data_AF-A0A9J6FYT7-F1
#
_entry.id   AF-A0A9J6FYT7-F1
#
_cell.length_a   1.000
_cell.length_b   1.000
_cell.length_c   1.000
_cell.angle_alpha   90.00
_cell.angle_beta   90.00
_cell.angle_gamma   90.00
#
_symmetry.space_group_name_H-M   'P 1'
#
loop_
_entity.id
_entity.type
_entity.pdbx_description
1 polymer ?
#
loop_
_entity_poly.entity_id
_entity_poly.type
_entity_poly.pdbx_seq_one_letter_code
_entity_poly.pdbx_strand_id
1 'polypeptide(L)'
;MTHVEKFGASTDAGNVSQELPTLHPIFAIPAADGNHTLAFAVGANAPEAQPPTLRAAKILALTALDLFTDPALLSEVTREFHEWKSAYHNGEHLELVKEYSRGTYRTIAKFVQT
;
A
#
# COMPACT_ATOMS: atom_id res chain seq x y z
N MET A 1 -20.72 13.30 -2.36
CA MET A 1 -19.38 13.60 -1.83
C MET A 1 -19.12 12.69 -0.65
N THR A 2 -18.41 11.58 -0.84
CA THR A 2 -17.96 10.74 0.27
C THR A 2 -16.76 11.45 0.90
N HIS A 3 -16.93 11.99 2.11
CA HIS A 3 -15.80 12.43 2.92
C HIS A 3 -14.92 11.21 3.19
N VAL A 4 -13.78 11.13 2.52
CA VAL A 4 -12.71 10.22 2.92
C VAL A 4 -11.98 10.94 4.05
N GLU A 5 -12.26 10.53 5.28
CA GLU A 5 -11.49 10.95 6.45
C GLU A 5 -10.01 10.62 6.20
N LYS A 6 -9.13 11.62 6.36
CA LYS A 6 -7.69 11.42 6.25
C LYS A 6 -7.22 10.64 7.47
N PHE A 7 -6.93 9.36 7.27
CA PHE A 7 -6.28 8.53 8.29
C PHE A 7 -4.81 8.94 8.44
N GLY A 8 -4.40 9.30 9.66
CA GLY A 8 -3.00 9.58 10.01
C GLY A 8 -2.34 8.32 10.58
N ALA A 9 -1.18 7.95 10.05
CA ALA A 9 -0.36 6.84 10.53
C ALA A 9 1.13 7.22 10.50
N SER A 10 1.95 6.50 11.25
CA SER A 10 3.41 6.66 11.26
C SER A 10 4.08 5.29 11.14
N THR A 11 4.93 5.11 10.13
CA THR A 11 5.65 3.86 9.85
C THR A 11 7.00 4.17 9.19
N ASP A 12 8.01 3.40 9.54
CA ASP A 12 9.34 3.43 8.92
C ASP A 12 9.35 2.93 7.46
N ALA A 13 8.30 2.22 7.01
CA ALA A 13 8.08 1.91 5.60
C ALA A 13 8.01 3.19 4.73
N GLY A 14 7.61 4.33 5.33
CA GLY A 14 7.63 5.63 4.67
C GLY A 14 9.04 6.13 4.33
N ASN A 15 10.07 5.72 5.08
CA ASN A 15 11.46 6.01 4.73
C ASN A 15 11.88 5.21 3.49
N VAL A 16 11.51 3.92 3.43
CA VAL A 16 11.81 3.06 2.27
C VAL A 16 11.13 3.59 1.01
N SER A 17 9.89 4.08 1.11
CA SER A 17 9.15 4.61 -0.03
C SER A 17 9.74 5.90 -0.63
N GLN A 18 10.71 6.54 0.02
CA GLN A 18 11.47 7.65 -0.58
C GLN A 18 12.58 7.17 -1.51
N GLU A 19 13.07 5.94 -1.30
CA GLU A 19 14.22 5.39 -2.02
C GLU A 19 13.85 4.34 -3.06
N LEU A 20 12.77 3.59 -2.83
CA LEU A 20 12.33 2.50 -3.71
C LEU A 20 10.81 2.48 -3.92
N PRO A 21 10.33 1.94 -5.05
CA PRO A 21 8.92 1.58 -5.20
C PRO A 21 8.46 0.68 -4.05
N THR A 22 7.53 1.16 -3.23
CA THR A 22 7.11 0.48 -1.98
C THR A 22 5.60 0.32 -1.91
N LEU A 23 5.16 -0.84 -1.41
CA LEU A 23 3.76 -1.18 -1.17
C LEU A 23 3.55 -1.49 0.32
N HIS A 24 2.62 -0.79 0.97
CA HIS A 24 2.27 -0.98 2.38
C HIS A 24 0.74 -1.07 2.56
N PRO A 25 0.13 -2.22 2.20
CA PRO A 25 -1.31 -2.39 2.18
C PRO A 25 -1.88 -2.64 3.57
N ILE A 26 -3.13 -2.24 3.77
CA ILE A 26 -3.89 -2.49 5.00
C ILE A 26 -5.05 -3.42 4.64
N PHE A 27 -5.32 -4.42 5.49
CA PHE A 27 -6.46 -5.30 5.36
C PHE A 27 -7.21 -5.42 6.70
N ALA A 28 -8.50 -5.74 6.63
CA ALA A 28 -9.34 -5.85 7.81
C ALA A 28 -9.22 -7.24 8.46
N ILE A 29 -9.26 -7.23 9.79
CA ILE A 29 -9.38 -8.41 10.66
C ILE A 29 -10.57 -8.20 11.60
N PRO A 30 -11.16 -9.26 12.19
CA PRO A 30 -12.33 -9.13 13.07
C PRO A 30 -11.92 -8.60 14.46
N ALA A 31 -11.61 -7.31 14.52
CA ALA A 31 -11.32 -6.57 15.74
C ALA A 31 -12.47 -5.62 16.08
N ALA A 32 -12.80 -5.51 17.37
CA ALA A 32 -13.88 -4.63 17.84
C ALA A 32 -13.48 -3.15 17.92
N ASP A 33 -12.18 -2.85 17.88
CA ASP A 33 -11.64 -1.49 17.94
C ASP A 33 -10.35 -1.40 17.09
N GLY A 34 -9.81 -0.20 16.91
CA GLY A 34 -8.64 0.10 16.09
C GLY A 34 -7.32 -0.45 16.62
N ASN A 35 -6.27 -0.26 15.83
CA ASN A 35 -4.89 -0.57 16.22
C ASN A 35 -4.51 0.08 17.56
N HIS A 36 -3.52 -0.51 18.24
CA HIS A 36 -3.06 -0.07 19.58
C HIS A 36 -4.08 -0.25 20.72
N THR A 37 -5.07 -1.12 20.55
CA THR A 37 -6.03 -1.50 21.60
C THR A 37 -5.90 -2.98 21.96
N LEU A 38 -6.35 -3.35 23.18
CA LEU A 38 -6.46 -4.77 23.57
C LEU A 38 -7.45 -5.53 22.69
N ALA A 39 -8.54 -4.88 22.28
CA ALA A 39 -9.54 -5.47 21.39
C ALA A 39 -8.95 -5.86 20.04
N PHE A 40 -8.06 -5.04 19.48
CA PHE A 40 -7.34 -5.38 18.25
C PHE A 40 -6.36 -6.52 18.45
N ALA A 41 -5.65 -6.59 19.58
CA ALA A 41 -4.79 -7.73 19.89
C ALA A 41 -5.56 -9.06 19.96
N VAL A 42 -6.76 -9.04 20.56
CA VAL A 42 -7.67 -10.21 20.58
C VAL A 42 -8.10 -10.57 19.16
N GLY A 43 -8.56 -9.60 18.37
CA GLY A 43 -8.98 -9.83 16.98
C GLY A 43 -7.85 -10.34 16.08
N ALA A 44 -6.63 -9.85 16.26
CA ALA A 44 -5.45 -10.27 15.49
C ALA A 44 -5.01 -11.70 15.81
N ASN A 45 -5.24 -12.17 17.04
CA ASN A 45 -4.95 -13.55 17.45
C ASN A 45 -6.10 -14.53 17.13
N ALA A 46 -7.23 -14.04 16.62
CA ALA A 46 -8.39 -14.87 16.36
C ALA A 46 -8.18 -15.78 15.13
N PRO A 47 -8.67 -17.04 15.14
CA PRO A 47 -8.65 -17.91 13.96
C PRO A 47 -9.27 -17.27 12.71
N GLU A 48 -10.29 -16.43 12.90
CA GLU A 48 -11.00 -15.71 11.85
C GLU A 48 -10.15 -14.61 11.19
N ALA A 49 -9.04 -14.19 11.81
CA ALA A 49 -8.06 -13.30 11.19
C ALA A 49 -7.11 -14.03 10.22
N GLN A 50 -7.02 -15.37 10.28
CA GLN A 50 -6.11 -16.14 9.43
C GLN A 50 -6.52 -16.13 7.95
N PRO A 51 -7.81 -16.33 7.57
CA PRO A 51 -8.22 -16.26 6.18
C PRO A 51 -7.92 -14.91 5.48
N PRO A 52 -8.24 -13.72 6.03
CA PRO A 52 -7.86 -12.45 5.41
C PRO A 52 -6.34 -12.25 5.38
N THR A 53 -5.61 -12.68 6.41
CA THR A 53 -4.14 -12.63 6.42
C THR A 53 -3.54 -13.48 5.28
N LEU A 54 -4.04 -14.70 5.08
CA LEU A 54 -3.60 -15.57 3.98
C LEU A 54 -3.92 -14.95 2.61
N ARG A 55 -5.06 -14.28 2.46
CA ARG A 55 -5.38 -13.54 1.22
C ARG A 55 -4.39 -12.40 0.99
N ALA A 56 -4.11 -11.59 2.00
CA ALA A 56 -3.12 -10.52 1.89
C ALA A 56 -1.72 -11.06 1.52
N ALA A 57 -1.29 -12.16 2.14
CA ALA A 57 -0.03 -12.82 1.81
C ALA A 57 0.02 -13.31 0.35
N LYS A 58 -1.07 -13.91 -0.15
CA LYS A 58 -1.17 -14.33 -1.56
C LYS A 58 -1.12 -13.15 -2.52
N ILE A 59 -1.80 -12.05 -2.21
CA ILE A 59 -1.75 -10.83 -3.02
C ILE A 59 -0.31 -10.33 -3.13
N LEU A 60 0.41 -10.21 -2.01
CA LEU A 60 1.82 -9.79 -2.01
C LEU A 60 2.70 -10.73 -2.84
N ALA A 61 2.52 -12.04 -2.69
CA ALA A 61 3.30 -13.04 -3.43
C ALA A 61 3.02 -12.99 -4.94
N LEU A 62 1.76 -12.83 -5.34
CA LEU A 62 1.38 -12.72 -6.75
C LEU A 62 1.85 -11.39 -7.36
N THR A 63 1.75 -10.27 -6.64
CA THR A 63 2.33 -8.99 -7.09
C THR A 63 3.85 -9.11 -7.31
N ALA A 64 4.56 -9.77 -6.40
CA ALA A 64 5.99 -10.00 -6.58
C ALA A 64 6.27 -10.92 -7.78
N LEU A 65 5.47 -11.97 -7.98
CA LEU A 65 5.59 -12.86 -9.13
C LEU A 65 5.38 -12.11 -10.44
N ASP A 66 4.37 -11.25 -10.54
CA ASP A 66 4.12 -10.42 -11.73
C ASP A 66 5.33 -9.54 -12.03
N LEU A 67 5.92 -8.88 -11.02
CA LEU A 67 7.12 -8.05 -11.19
C LEU A 67 8.36 -8.86 -11.59
N PHE A 68 8.48 -10.11 -11.14
CA PHE A 68 9.60 -10.98 -11.52
C PHE A 68 9.43 -11.61 -12.91
N THR A 69 8.20 -11.81 -13.37
CA THR A 69 7.90 -12.51 -14.62
C THR A 69 7.57 -11.57 -15.78
N ASP A 70 7.25 -10.31 -15.50
CA ASP A 70 7.02 -9.27 -16.49
C ASP A 70 8.04 -8.11 -16.34
N PRO A 71 9.15 -8.14 -17.10
CA PRO A 71 10.14 -7.07 -17.10
C PRO A 71 9.59 -5.71 -17.57
N ALA A 72 8.53 -5.70 -18.40
CA ALA A 72 7.92 -4.46 -18.84
C ALA A 72 7.14 -3.80 -17.70
N LEU A 73 6.42 -4.60 -16.90
CA LEU A 73 5.75 -4.15 -15.68
C LEU A 73 6.75 -3.57 -14.67
N LEU A 74 7.85 -4.27 -14.42
CA LEU A 74 8.90 -3.77 -13.52
C LEU A 74 9.49 -2.44 -14.02
N SER A 75 9.71 -2.31 -15.33
CA SER A 75 10.20 -1.07 -15.94
C SER A 75 9.21 0.07 -15.80
N GLU A 76 7.90 -0.21 -15.94
CA GLU A 76 6.84 0.78 -15.76
C GLU A 76 6.78 1.29 -14.32
N VAL A 77 6.77 0.39 -13.33
CA VAL A 77 6.77 0.74 -11.90
C VAL A 77 8.01 1.56 -11.53
N THR A 78 9.18 1.18 -12.04
CA THR A 78 10.44 1.89 -11.80
C THR A 78 10.40 3.30 -12.39
N ARG A 79 9.89 3.44 -13.63
CA ARG A 79 9.73 4.74 -14.28
C ARG A 79 8.76 5.64 -13.52
N GLU A 80 7.59 5.13 -13.12
CA GLU A 80 6.60 5.90 -12.36
C GLU A 80 7.18 6.41 -11.03
N PHE A 81 7.97 5.58 -10.34
CA PHE A 81 8.66 5.99 -9.12
C PHE A 81 9.66 7.13 -9.36
N HIS A 82 10.47 7.06 -10.41
CA HIS A 82 11.45 8.11 -10.73
C HIS A 82 10.79 9.43 -11.15
N GLU A 83 9.68 9.36 -11.88
CA GLU A 83 8.87 10.53 -12.23
C GLU A 83 8.32 11.20 -10.96
N TRP A 84 7.72 10.41 -10.06
CA TRP A 84 7.24 10.89 -8.77
C TRP A 84 8.36 11.52 -7.92
N LYS A 85 9.50 10.83 -7.78
CA LYS A 85 10.64 11.31 -7.00
C LYS A 85 11.17 12.63 -7.56
N SER A 86 11.25 12.77 -8.88
CA SER A 86 11.68 14.02 -9.54
C SER A 86 10.71 15.17 -9.24
N ALA A 87 9.41 14.95 -9.41
CA ALA A 87 8.40 15.97 -9.15
C ALA A 87 8.33 16.39 -7.67
N TYR A 88 8.57 15.46 -6.74
CA TYR A 88 8.66 15.76 -5.31
C TYR A 88 9.81 16.74 -5.00
N HIS A 89 11.02 16.48 -5.53
CA HIS A 89 12.18 17.34 -5.32
C HIS A 89 12.05 18.71 -6.00
N ASN A 90 11.28 18.80 -7.09
CA ASN A 90 11.04 20.04 -7.82
C ASN A 90 9.94 20.92 -7.17
N GLY A 91 9.32 20.49 -6.08
CA GLY A 91 8.27 21.25 -5.40
C GLY A 91 6.90 21.18 -6.08
N GLU A 92 6.71 20.32 -7.07
CA GLU A 92 5.46 20.15 -7.84
C GLU A 92 4.45 19.21 -7.13
N HIS A 93 4.78 18.78 -5.91
CA HIS A 93 4.09 17.71 -5.17
C HIS A 93 2.66 18.03 -4.71
N LEU A 94 2.25 19.31 -4.62
CA LEU A 94 0.94 19.67 -4.07
C LEU A 94 -0.25 19.23 -4.93
N GLU A 95 -0.05 19.03 -6.24
CA GLU A 95 -1.05 18.40 -7.12
C GLU A 95 -0.94 16.87 -7.15
N LEU A 96 0.26 16.31 -6.98
CA LEU A 96 0.51 14.85 -7.00
C LEU A 96 0.07 14.12 -5.72
N VAL A 97 0.18 14.76 -4.55
CA VAL A 97 -0.24 14.18 -3.25
C VAL A 97 -1.74 13.89 -3.20
N LYS A 98 -2.56 14.67 -3.91
CA LYS A 98 -4.01 14.42 -4.02
C LYS A 98 -4.30 13.08 -4.69
N GLU A 99 -3.46 12.69 -5.66
CA GLU A 99 -3.61 11.45 -6.40
C GLU A 99 -2.97 10.26 -5.66
N TYR A 100 -1.85 10.47 -4.99
CA TYR A 100 -1.14 9.47 -4.18
C TYR A 100 -1.94 8.99 -2.95
N SER A 101 -2.82 9.85 -2.41
CA SER A 101 -3.72 9.49 -1.29
C SER A 101 -4.73 8.36 -1.60
N ARG A 102 -4.79 7.93 -2.87
CA ARG A 102 -5.59 6.76 -3.30
C ARG A 102 -4.81 5.43 -3.27
N GLY A 103 -3.56 5.46 -2.81
CA GLY A 103 -2.77 4.28 -2.55
C GLY A 103 -2.15 3.70 -3.81
N THR A 104 -0.84 3.41 -3.72
CA THR A 104 -0.04 2.68 -4.71
C THR A 104 0.23 3.43 -6.02
N TYR A 105 1.45 3.28 -6.54
CA TYR A 105 1.76 3.55 -7.95
C TYR A 105 0.63 3.03 -8.83
N ARG A 106 0.15 3.85 -9.77
CA ARG A 106 -1.01 3.58 -10.63
C ARG A 106 -0.93 2.20 -11.28
N THR A 107 0.28 1.71 -11.50
CA THR A 107 0.53 0.40 -12.11
C THR A 107 0.37 -0.77 -11.13
N ILE A 108 0.76 -0.63 -9.87
CA ILE A 108 0.61 -1.71 -8.86
C ILE A 108 -0.84 -1.79 -8.34
N ALA A 109 -1.54 -0.66 -8.24
CA ALA A 109 -2.93 -0.61 -7.77
C ALA A 109 -3.91 -1.43 -8.65
N LYS A 110 -3.59 -1.64 -9.94
CA LYS A 110 -4.42 -2.40 -10.88
C LYS A 110 -4.56 -3.88 -10.55
N PHE A 111 -3.65 -4.45 -9.75
CA PHE A 111 -3.62 -5.88 -9.44
C PHE A 111 -4.27 -6.24 -8.10
N VAL A 112 -4.61 -5.25 -7.27
CA VAL A 112 -5.20 -5.47 -5.93
C VAL A 112 -6.75 -5.46 -5.97
N GLN A 113 -7.36 -5.16 -7.12
CA GLN A 113 -8.81 -5.04 -7.28
C GLN A 113 -9.51 -6.22 -7.99
N THR A 114 -8.81 -7.33 -8.25
CA THR A 114 -9.43 -8.59 -8.73
C THR A 114 -9.70 -9.55 -7.57
#